data_AF-A0A4D6LXC5-F1
#
_entry.id   AF-A0A4D6LXC5-F1
#
_cell.length_a   1.000
_cell.length_b   1.000
_cell.length_c   1.000
_cell.angle_alpha   90.00
_cell.angle_beta   90.00
_cell.angle_gamma   90.00
#
_symmetry.space_group_name_H-M   'P 1'
#
loop_
_entity.id
_entity.type
_entity.pdbx_description
1 polymer ?
#
loop_
_entity_poly.entity_id
_entity_poly.type
_entity_poly.pdbx_seq_one_letter_code
_entity_poly.pdbx_strand_id
1 'polypeptide(L)'
;MSRARSQGCSSCSCGSENHNVSCPPGWCGSSDGSPTCYCGEIAVLKVARTMKNGGKQFWGCPNYKRSANEGFKGCNYFKWCNEENVDERNATIGRQSKTITDLEKVVIDYEKWVNFLIGMIFFWGSLTSSLYLRCLKFVEVI
;
A
#
# COMPACT_ATOMS: atom_id res chain seq x y z
N MET A 1 -5.55 45.04 24.64
CA MET A 1 -4.64 44.24 23.78
C MET A 1 -5.29 44.14 22.40
N SER A 2 -4.73 44.88 21.45
CA SER A 2 -5.36 45.22 20.16
C SER A 2 -4.90 44.30 19.03
N ARG A 3 -5.88 43.75 18.31
CA ARG A 3 -5.99 43.51 16.85
C ARG A 3 -4.73 43.27 15.97
N ALA A 4 -4.81 42.14 15.24
CA ALA A 4 -4.81 42.02 13.76
C ALA A 4 -3.55 41.53 12.99
N ARG A 5 -3.83 40.44 12.23
CA ARG A 5 -3.53 40.14 10.81
C ARG A 5 -2.08 40.00 10.28
N SER A 6 -1.84 38.86 9.65
CA SER A 6 -1.15 38.69 8.35
C SER A 6 -1.56 37.30 7.82
N GLN A 7 -2.36 37.10 6.76
CA GLN A 7 -2.17 37.43 5.34
C GLN A 7 -0.77 37.10 4.79
N GLY A 8 -0.67 35.93 4.15
CA GLY A 8 -0.39 35.86 2.70
C GLY A 8 1.07 35.81 2.23
N CYS A 9 1.40 34.70 1.55
CA CYS A 9 2.33 34.52 0.42
C CYS A 9 3.77 35.08 0.51
N SER A 10 4.75 34.23 0.21
CA SER A 10 5.72 34.52 -0.86
C SER A 10 6.52 33.29 -1.28
N SER A 11 6.46 33.06 -2.58
CA SER A 11 7.14 32.06 -3.39
C SER A 11 8.67 32.19 -3.32
N CYS A 12 9.38 31.06 -3.31
CA CYS A 12 10.72 31.00 -3.90
C CYS A 12 10.80 29.82 -4.85
N SER A 13 11.01 30.14 -6.13
CA SER A 13 11.13 29.21 -7.25
C SER A 13 12.61 28.98 -7.56
N CYS A 14 13.03 27.72 -7.58
CA CYS A 14 14.10 27.16 -8.40
C CYS A 14 13.81 25.64 -8.48
N GLY A 15 13.62 24.95 -9.61
CA GLY A 15 13.89 25.25 -11.01
C GLY A 15 14.78 24.13 -11.58
N SER A 16 14.20 22.97 -11.94
CA SER A 16 14.59 22.18 -13.15
C SER A 16 13.77 20.89 -13.29
N GLU A 17 13.04 20.82 -14.42
CA GLU A 17 12.90 19.69 -15.33
C GLU A 17 12.07 18.45 -14.95
N ASN A 18 10.83 18.47 -15.47
CA ASN A 18 10.21 17.41 -16.27
C ASN A 18 10.81 16.01 -16.16
N HIS A 19 10.33 15.24 -15.19
CA HIS A 19 10.29 13.80 -15.29
C HIS A 19 8.98 13.28 -14.70
N ASN A 20 8.02 12.96 -15.57
CA ASN A 20 6.92 12.03 -15.28
C ASN A 20 7.49 10.61 -15.02
N VAL A 21 8.35 10.49 -14.04
CA VAL A 21 8.86 9.20 -13.57
C VAL A 21 8.08 8.92 -12.30
N SER A 22 6.97 8.22 -12.46
CA SER A 22 6.33 7.52 -11.35
C SER A 22 7.40 6.77 -10.58
N CYS A 23 7.63 7.15 -9.33
CA CYS A 23 8.62 6.51 -8.48
C CYS A 23 8.38 4.99 -8.48
N PRO A 24 9.42 4.16 -8.68
CA PRO A 24 9.29 2.72 -8.53
C PRO A 24 8.76 2.40 -7.11
N PRO A 25 7.94 1.36 -6.95
CA PRO A 25 7.52 0.90 -5.62
C PRO A 25 8.78 0.59 -4.80
N GLY A 26 9.06 1.39 -3.77
CA GLY A 26 10.26 1.22 -2.93
C GLY A 26 11.09 2.49 -2.71
N TRP A 27 10.74 3.63 -3.29
CA TRP A 27 11.34 4.92 -2.93
C TRP A 27 10.67 5.51 -1.69
N CYS A 28 11.41 5.59 -0.58
CA CYS A 28 11.01 6.26 0.66
C CYS A 28 11.02 7.80 0.52
N GLY A 29 10.63 8.33 -0.64
CA GLY A 29 10.58 9.76 -0.92
C GLY A 29 9.22 10.34 -0.57
N SER A 30 8.80 10.24 0.68
CA SER A 30 7.62 10.99 1.15
C SER A 30 8.08 12.38 1.56
N SER A 31 7.59 13.39 0.85
CA SER A 31 7.81 14.83 1.11
C SER A 31 7.18 15.33 2.42
N ASP A 32 6.53 14.45 3.21
CA ASP A 32 5.75 14.80 4.39
C ASP A 32 6.27 14.14 5.68
N GLY A 33 7.58 14.25 5.92
CA GLY A 33 8.23 13.64 7.09
C GLY A 33 9.75 13.38 6.96
N SER A 34 10.41 14.01 5.99
CA SER A 34 11.87 13.86 5.82
C SER A 34 12.59 14.40 7.07
N PRO A 35 13.53 13.63 7.67
CA PRO A 35 14.14 14.02 8.93
C PRO A 35 15.06 15.22 8.75
N THR A 36 15.11 16.09 9.74
CA THR A 36 16.02 17.24 9.74
C THR A 36 17.40 16.81 10.25
N CYS A 37 18.47 17.22 9.57
CA CYS A 37 19.83 16.98 10.01
C CYS A 37 20.23 17.95 11.14
N TYR A 38 21.39 17.73 11.78
CA TYR A 38 21.87 18.58 12.88
C TYR A 38 22.17 20.04 12.50
N CYS A 39 22.15 20.33 11.19
CA CYS A 39 22.29 21.67 10.64
C CYS A 39 20.96 22.44 10.58
N GLY A 40 19.81 21.80 10.87
CA GLY A 40 18.48 22.39 10.67
C GLY A 40 17.93 22.25 9.25
N GLU A 41 18.73 21.71 8.33
CA GLU A 41 18.33 21.44 6.94
C GLU A 41 17.62 20.08 6.80
N ILE A 42 16.70 19.97 5.83
CA ILE A 42 16.04 18.70 5.50
C ILE A 42 17.10 17.72 4.99
N ALA A 43 17.17 16.52 5.60
CA ALA A 43 18.09 15.48 5.15
C ALA A 43 17.64 14.94 3.79
N VAL A 44 18.62 14.61 2.95
CA VAL A 44 18.38 14.11 1.60
C VAL A 44 18.58 12.60 1.54
N LEU A 45 17.79 11.94 0.71
CA LEU A 45 17.87 10.50 0.48
C LEU A 45 19.14 10.19 -0.36
N LYS A 46 19.94 9.24 0.10
CA LYS A 46 21.19 8.81 -0.54
C LYS A 46 21.27 7.29 -0.58
N VAL A 47 21.98 6.75 -1.56
CA VAL A 47 22.25 5.31 -1.67
C VAL A 47 23.69 5.04 -1.21
N ALA A 48 23.85 4.08 -0.28
CA ALA A 48 25.15 3.67 0.20
C ALA A 48 25.93 2.96 -0.91
N ARG A 49 27.19 3.39 -1.09
CA ARG A 49 28.14 2.88 -2.09
C ARG A 49 29.22 1.98 -1.51
N THR A 50 29.16 1.68 -0.21
CA THR A 50 30.17 0.85 0.44
C THR A 50 29.93 -0.62 0.10
N MET A 51 31.00 -1.42 0.02
CA MET A 51 30.90 -2.86 -0.28
C MET A 51 29.91 -3.60 0.62
N LYS A 52 29.87 -3.25 1.91
CA LYS A 52 28.99 -3.88 2.91
C LYS A 52 27.52 -3.45 2.81
N ASN A 53 27.25 -2.22 2.38
CA ASN A 53 25.92 -1.63 2.43
C ASN A 53 25.41 -1.19 1.04
N GLY A 54 26.02 -1.70 -0.03
CA GLY A 54 25.72 -1.32 -1.40
C GLY A 54 24.22 -1.40 -1.69
N GLY A 55 23.66 -0.33 -2.26
CA GLY A 55 22.25 -0.28 -2.64
C GLY A 55 21.27 0.08 -1.53
N LYS A 56 21.69 0.11 -0.25
CA LYS A 56 20.81 0.54 0.85
C LYS A 56 20.60 2.05 0.84
N GLN A 57 19.37 2.50 1.05
CA GLN A 57 19.03 3.92 1.15
C GLN A 57 19.17 4.45 2.58
N PHE A 58 19.70 5.66 2.72
CA PHE A 58 19.84 6.38 3.98
C PHE A 58 19.55 7.88 3.80
N TRP A 59 19.06 8.51 4.86
CA TRP A 59 18.96 9.96 4.98
C TRP A 59 20.29 10.55 5.44
N GLY A 60 20.79 11.57 4.76
CA GLY A 60 22.05 12.22 5.10
C GLY A 60 22.01 13.74 4.91
N CYS A 61 22.92 14.44 5.59
CA CYS A 61 23.05 15.90 5.43
C CYS A 61 23.33 16.27 3.95
N PRO A 62 22.62 17.26 3.37
CA PRO A 62 22.94 17.75 2.02
C PRO A 62 24.36 18.30 1.93
N ASN A 63 24.83 18.94 3.01
CA ASN A 63 26.15 19.59 3.09
C ASN A 63 27.29 18.68 3.60
N TYR A 64 27.10 17.36 3.62
CA TYR A 64 28.11 16.42 4.13
C TYR A 64 29.50 16.68 3.54
N LYS A 65 30.49 16.92 4.41
CA LYS A 65 31.89 17.24 4.06
C LYS A 65 32.11 18.52 3.23
N ARG A 66 31.13 19.43 3.14
CA ARG A 66 31.37 20.76 2.53
C ARG A 66 32.32 21.56 3.43
N SER A 67 33.44 22.00 2.83
CA SER A 67 34.47 22.81 3.48
C SER A 67 33.92 24.16 3.92
N ALA A 68 34.47 24.71 5.01
CA ALA A 68 34.09 25.96 5.70
C ALA A 68 34.28 27.26 4.88
N ASN A 69 34.38 27.17 3.55
CA ASN A 69 34.63 28.31 2.65
C ASN A 69 33.39 29.21 2.48
N GLU A 70 32.19 28.75 2.89
CA GLU A 70 30.91 29.48 2.73
C GLU A 70 30.17 29.66 4.07
N GLY A 71 30.90 29.71 5.20
CA GLY A 71 30.33 29.98 6.53
C GLY A 71 29.53 28.84 7.16
N PHE A 72 29.16 27.81 6.38
CA PHE A 72 28.36 26.68 6.86
C PHE A 72 29.10 25.35 6.78
N LYS A 73 29.48 24.80 7.94
CA LYS A 73 30.06 23.45 8.06
C LYS A 73 28.94 22.42 8.06
N GLY A 74 28.91 21.54 7.07
CA GLY A 74 27.93 20.43 7.07
C GLY A 74 28.18 19.41 8.17
N CYS A 75 27.12 18.72 8.60
CA CYS A 75 27.18 17.69 9.62
C CYS A 75 27.27 16.27 9.03
N ASN A 76 27.55 15.30 9.90
CA ASN A 76 27.62 13.87 9.59
C ASN A 76 26.31 13.12 9.88
N TYR A 77 25.17 13.81 9.78
CA TYR A 77 23.85 13.17 9.97
C TYR A 77 23.67 11.98 9.03
N PHE A 78 23.20 10.87 9.59
CA PHE A 78 22.99 9.59 8.93
C PHE A 78 21.85 8.83 9.61
N LYS A 79 20.83 8.40 8.85
CA LYS A 79 19.76 7.52 9.33
C LYS A 79 19.35 6.53 8.23
N TRP A 80 19.28 5.23 8.50
CA TRP A 80 18.80 4.25 7.51
C TRP A 80 17.31 4.45 7.20
N CYS A 81 16.90 4.22 5.95
CA CYS A 81 15.50 4.39 5.54
C CYS A 81 14.61 3.19 5.92
N ASN A 82 15.20 2.02 6.19
CA ASN A 82 14.48 0.74 6.10
C ASN A 82 14.54 -0.18 7.33
N GLU A 83 15.01 0.27 8.50
CA GLU A 83 15.01 -0.64 9.67
C GLU A 83 13.67 -0.69 10.41
N GLU A 84 12.85 0.35 10.34
CA GLU A 84 11.61 0.44 11.12
C GLU A 84 10.40 -0.17 10.37
N ASN A 85 10.41 -0.12 9.04
CA ASN A 85 9.24 -0.38 8.21
C ASN A 85 9.15 -1.80 7.62
N VAL A 86 10.24 -2.58 7.67
CA VAL A 86 10.27 -3.90 7.02
C VAL A 86 9.60 -4.95 7.91
N ASP A 87 9.86 -4.92 9.21
CA ASP A 87 9.28 -5.88 10.15
C ASP A 87 7.78 -5.66 10.36
N GLU A 88 7.33 -4.41 10.41
CA GLU A 88 5.91 -4.06 10.53
C GLU A 88 5.11 -4.37 9.25
N ARG A 89 5.69 -4.12 8.06
CA ARG A 89 5.06 -4.52 6.79
C ARG A 89 4.97 -6.03 6.66
N ASN A 90 6.02 -6.76 7.02
CA ASN A 90 6.01 -8.22 6.98
C ASN A 90 4.97 -8.81 7.96
N ALA A 91 4.83 -8.22 9.16
CA ALA A 91 3.79 -8.59 10.11
C ALA A 91 2.37 -8.30 9.57
N THR A 92 2.18 -7.15 8.91
CA THR A 92 0.90 -6.77 8.32
C THR A 92 0.52 -7.65 7.14
N ILE A 93 1.48 -7.95 6.25
CA ILE A 93 1.32 -8.88 5.12
C ILE A 93 0.96 -10.27 5.64
N GLY A 94 1.63 -10.75 6.70
CA GLY A 94 1.34 -12.04 7.32
C GLY A 94 -0.03 -12.11 7.99
N ARG A 95 -0.56 -10.99 8.49
CA ARG A 95 -1.93 -10.93 9.04
C ARG A 95 -2.99 -10.92 7.93
N GLN A 96 -2.77 -10.13 6.88
CA GLN A 96 -3.68 -10.04 5.74
C GLN A 96 -3.74 -11.35 4.95
N SER A 97 -2.62 -12.06 4.79
CA SER A 97 -2.60 -13.35 4.09
C SER A 97 -3.42 -14.42 4.80
N LYS A 98 -3.45 -14.42 6.14
CA LYS A 98 -4.30 -15.33 6.92
C LYS A 98 -5.78 -15.04 6.70
N THR A 99 -6.19 -13.76 6.74
CA THR A 99 -7.60 -13.39 6.50
C THR A 99 -8.05 -13.72 5.09
N ILE A 100 -7.16 -13.55 4.09
CA ILE A 100 -7.46 -13.92 2.70
C ILE A 100 -7.67 -15.43 2.59
N THR A 101 -6.74 -16.23 3.13
CA THR A 101 -6.82 -17.70 3.09
C THR A 101 -8.08 -18.23 3.79
N ASP A 102 -8.45 -17.65 4.94
CA ASP A 102 -9.65 -18.07 5.67
C ASP A 102 -10.93 -17.68 4.93
N LEU A 103 -10.96 -16.50 4.31
CA LEU A 103 -12.09 -16.06 3.50
C LEU A 103 -12.25 -16.93 2.24
N GLU A 104 -11.15 -17.31 1.58
CA GLU A 104 -11.16 -18.21 0.41
C GLU A 104 -11.78 -19.57 0.75
N LYS A 105 -11.46 -20.14 1.91
CA LYS A 105 -12.09 -21.40 2.38
C LYS A 105 -13.59 -21.25 2.54
N VAL A 106 -14.03 -20.15 3.17
CA VAL A 106 -15.45 -19.86 3.38
C VAL A 106 -16.18 -19.71 2.04
N VAL A 107 -15.59 -19.02 1.06
CA VAL A 107 -16.15 -18.88 -0.29
C VAL A 107 -16.28 -20.25 -0.99
N ILE A 108 -15.24 -21.09 -0.93
CA ILE A 108 -15.27 -22.44 -1.51
C ILE A 108 -16.36 -23.29 -0.86
N ASP A 109 -16.54 -23.20 0.45
CA ASP A 109 -17.60 -23.93 1.14
C ASP A 109 -18.99 -23.43 0.73
N TYR A 110 -19.19 -22.11 0.62
CA TYR A 110 -20.43 -21.55 0.08
C TYR A 110 -20.69 -21.99 -1.35
N GLU A 111 -19.67 -22.04 -2.20
CA GLU A 111 -19.80 -22.51 -3.59
C GLU A 111 -20.29 -23.96 -3.64
N LYS A 112 -19.75 -24.84 -2.79
CA LYS A 112 -20.22 -26.23 -2.67
C LYS A 112 -21.67 -26.29 -2.20
N TRP A 113 -22.04 -25.49 -1.20
CA TRP A 113 -23.41 -25.43 -0.68
C TRP A 113 -24.39 -24.92 -1.75
N VAL A 114 -24.03 -23.90 -2.52
CA VAL A 114 -24.86 -23.38 -3.62
C VAL A 114 -25.04 -24.45 -4.69
N ASN A 115 -23.96 -25.12 -5.11
CA ASN A 115 -24.05 -26.20 -6.09
C ASN A 115 -24.93 -27.37 -5.60
N PHE A 116 -24.88 -27.67 -4.31
CA PHE A 116 -25.77 -28.67 -3.70
C PHE A 116 -27.24 -28.24 -3.76
N LEU A 117 -27.56 -26.99 -3.38
CA LEU A 117 -28.92 -26.45 -3.44
C LEU A 117 -29.47 -26.41 -4.87
N ILE A 118 -28.63 -26.02 -5.84
CA ILE A 118 -28.99 -26.05 -7.25
C ILE A 118 -29.39 -27.47 -7.66
N GLY A 119 -28.59 -28.48 -7.29
CA GLY A 119 -28.92 -29.89 -7.53
C GLY A 119 -30.25 -30.32 -6.90
N MET A 120 -30.54 -29.87 -5.68
CA MET A 120 -31.83 -30.13 -5.02
C MET A 120 -32.99 -29.50 -5.80
N ILE A 121 -32.87 -28.25 -6.25
CA ILE A 121 -33.92 -27.57 -7.02
C ILE A 121 -34.24 -28.34 -8.30
N PHE A 122 -33.21 -28.80 -9.04
CA PHE A 122 -33.42 -29.60 -10.26
C PHE A 122 -34.09 -30.95 -9.97
N PHE A 123 -33.69 -31.63 -8.89
CA PHE A 123 -34.28 -32.91 -8.49
C PHE A 123 -35.77 -32.75 -8.15
N TRP A 124 -36.10 -31.79 -7.30
CA TRP A 124 -37.48 -31.54 -6.88
C TRP A 124 -38.33 -31.01 -8.04
N GLY A 125 -37.79 -30.12 -8.88
CA GLY A 125 -38.46 -29.64 -10.10
C GLY A 125 -38.79 -30.76 -11.09
N SER A 126 -37.90 -31.76 -11.21
CA SER A 126 -38.13 -32.91 -12.08
C SER A 126 -39.22 -33.83 -11.51
N LEU A 127 -39.23 -34.05 -10.20
CA LEU A 127 -40.27 -34.84 -9.52
C LEU A 127 -41.65 -34.19 -9.65
N THR A 128 -41.75 -32.89 -9.38
CA THR A 128 -43.02 -32.16 -9.50
C THR A 128 -43.53 -32.13 -10.93
N SER A 129 -42.66 -31.89 -11.92
CA SER A 129 -43.01 -31.92 -13.34
C SER A 129 -43.50 -33.30 -13.79
N SER A 130 -42.82 -34.38 -13.38
CA SER A 130 -43.22 -35.76 -13.68
C SER A 130 -44.59 -36.12 -13.09
N LEU A 131 -44.85 -35.72 -11.82
CA LEU A 131 -46.14 -35.91 -11.18
C LEU A 131 -47.25 -35.13 -11.89
N TYR A 132 -46.98 -33.87 -12.25
CA TYR A 132 -47.93 -33.03 -12.98
C TYR A 132 -48.30 -33.63 -14.34
N LEU A 133 -47.32 -34.10 -15.12
CA LEU A 133 -47.56 -34.79 -16.40
C LEU A 133 -48.37 -36.07 -16.24
N ARG A 134 -48.13 -36.84 -15.17
CA ARG A 134 -48.92 -38.05 -14.85
C ARG A 134 -50.37 -37.69 -14.51
N CYS A 135 -50.59 -36.63 -13.74
CA CYS A 135 -51.93 -36.14 -13.42
C CYS A 135 -52.69 -35.65 -14.66
N LEU A 136 -52.04 -34.86 -15.54
CA LEU A 136 -52.68 -34.40 -16.78
C LEU A 136 -53.15 -35.56 -17.66
N LYS A 137 -52.28 -36.55 -17.89
CA LYS A 137 -52.64 -37.74 -18.67
C LYS A 137 -53.77 -38.55 -18.04
N PHE A 138 -53.88 -38.58 -16.72
CA PHE A 138 -54.97 -39.25 -16.03
C PHE A 138 -56.31 -38.52 -16.23
N VAL A 139 -56.29 -37.19 -16.20
CA VAL A 139 -57.48 -36.37 -16.44
C VAL A 139 -57.96 -36.47 -17.89
N GLU A 140 -57.06 -36.54 -18.88
CA GLU A 140 -57.44 -36.72 -20.29
C GLU A 140 -58.09 -38.09 -20.58
N VAL A 141 -57.91 -39.07 -19.70
CA VAL A 141 -58.44 -40.44 -19.85
C VAL A 141 -59.80 -40.62 -19.16
N ILE A 142 -60.21 -39.68 -18.31
CA ILE A 142 -61.52 -39.64 -17.64
C ILE A 142 -62.51 -38.83 -18.47
#